data_AF-A0A1U9JYV1-F1
#
_entry.id   AF-A0A1U9JYV1-F1
#
_cell.length_a   1.000
_cell.length_b   1.000
_cell.length_c   1.000
_cell.angle_alpha   90.00
_cell.angle_beta   90.00
_cell.angle_gamma   90.00
#
_symmetry.space_group_name_H-M   'P 1'
#
loop_
_entity.id
_entity.type
_entity.pdbx_description
1 polymer ?
#
loop_
_entity_poly.entity_id
_entity_poly.type
_entity_poly.pdbx_seq_one_letter_code
_entity_poly.pdbx_strand_id
1 'polypeptide(L)'
;MKMTQRVPLTWSDFSALRWSGIEKPASRIGKLKLQQYAEKHGFACPKILGRFDSASKIKLDSVNADAFVLKAEGLWSSEGVYVLHKIMGLHLFYDVKSQRVVSEEQIVQSALELEAKRNKKINFFIEQRVVDEEAKNIIPLDYKLFTFYDRVEFILQVDRNYTPARFCFFDGQFNVIKDDRVQASSHAQQPAAIPRVPECADQMLRLASDLTKKLKATFISVDCYATPDGAVLGELTHTPGGPWFQRMYYFSDSFELELGRYWRLAYQKLQQDIPLLTVPHEVKLKGKVCRVIY
;
A
#
# COMPACT_ATOMS: atom_id res chain seq x y z
N MET A 1 -36.96 0.60 -6.46
CA MET A 1 -36.48 1.71 -5.61
C MET A 1 -36.05 2.85 -6.54
N LYS A 2 -36.49 4.10 -6.32
CA LYS A 2 -36.04 5.23 -7.16
C LYS A 2 -34.55 5.48 -6.88
N MET A 3 -33.75 5.55 -7.93
CA MET A 3 -32.34 5.94 -7.83
C MET A 3 -32.27 7.46 -7.64
N THR A 4 -31.54 7.91 -6.64
CA THR A 4 -31.26 9.35 -6.39
C THR A 4 -29.77 9.61 -6.55
N GLN A 5 -29.40 10.80 -6.99
CA GLN A 5 -28.00 11.22 -7.09
C GLN A 5 -27.69 12.26 -6.02
N ARG A 6 -26.52 12.15 -5.39
CA ARG A 6 -26.03 13.14 -4.41
C ARG A 6 -24.52 13.31 -4.51
N VAL A 7 -24.02 14.43 -3.99
CA VAL A 7 -22.57 14.65 -3.82
C VAL A 7 -22.04 13.69 -2.75
N PRO A 8 -20.86 13.06 -2.95
CA PRO A 8 -20.20 12.24 -1.94
C PRO A 8 -19.75 13.06 -0.72
N LEU A 9 -20.05 12.55 0.48
CA LEU A 9 -19.85 13.20 1.77
C LEU A 9 -18.75 12.54 2.62
N THR A 10 -18.64 11.22 2.58
CA THR A 10 -17.68 10.45 3.39
C THR A 10 -16.52 9.91 2.56
N TRP A 11 -15.45 9.44 3.21
CA TRP A 11 -14.37 8.70 2.55
C TRP A 11 -14.90 7.44 1.85
N SER A 12 -15.83 6.75 2.50
CA SER A 12 -16.50 5.58 1.94
C SER A 12 -17.32 5.93 0.69
N ASP A 13 -17.99 7.08 0.61
CA ASP A 13 -18.69 7.49 -0.62
C ASP A 13 -17.73 7.61 -1.81
N PHE A 14 -16.60 8.30 -1.61
CA PHE A 14 -15.59 8.46 -2.64
C PHE A 14 -14.92 7.13 -3.01
N SER A 15 -14.66 6.29 -2.01
CA SER A 15 -14.13 4.95 -2.22
C SER A 15 -15.10 4.10 -3.04
N ALA A 16 -16.40 4.20 -2.81
CA ALA A 16 -17.42 3.51 -3.59
C ALA A 16 -17.39 3.93 -5.07
N LEU A 17 -17.30 5.23 -5.32
CA LEU A 17 -17.12 5.78 -6.68
C LEU A 17 -15.83 5.27 -7.33
N ARG A 18 -14.74 5.15 -6.57
CA ARG A 18 -13.45 4.68 -7.08
C ARG A 18 -13.45 3.18 -7.38
N TRP A 19 -14.06 2.37 -6.51
CA TRP A 19 -14.22 0.92 -6.70
C TRP A 19 -15.15 0.60 -7.87
N SER A 20 -16.16 1.44 -8.14
CA SER A 20 -17.02 1.32 -9.32
C SER A 20 -16.39 1.88 -10.61
N GLY A 21 -15.26 2.58 -10.52
CA GLY A 21 -14.55 3.17 -11.65
C GLY A 21 -15.15 4.48 -12.18
N ILE A 22 -16.14 5.04 -11.47
CA ILE A 22 -16.71 6.36 -11.75
C ILE A 22 -15.71 7.44 -11.35
N GLU A 23 -15.19 7.36 -10.13
CA GLU A 23 -14.04 8.15 -9.73
C GLU A 23 -12.78 7.46 -10.27
N LYS A 24 -11.99 8.22 -11.04
CA LYS A 24 -10.73 7.74 -11.60
C LYS A 24 -9.60 8.46 -10.88
N PRO A 25 -8.75 7.74 -10.14
CA PRO A 25 -7.56 8.35 -9.58
C PRO A 25 -6.66 8.84 -10.73
N ALA A 26 -5.97 9.95 -10.53
CA ALA A 26 -4.98 10.41 -11.49
C ALA A 26 -3.93 9.33 -11.69
N SER A 27 -3.76 8.88 -12.94
CA SER A 27 -2.81 7.86 -13.41
C SER A 27 -2.65 6.67 -12.45
N ARG A 28 -3.34 5.55 -12.72
CA ARG A 28 -3.04 4.28 -12.04
C ARG A 28 -1.62 3.82 -12.41
N ILE A 29 -0.66 4.12 -11.55
CA ILE A 29 0.76 3.77 -11.69
C ILE A 29 1.01 2.49 -10.88
N GLY A 30 1.39 1.41 -11.56
CA GLY A 30 1.83 0.17 -10.91
C GLY A 30 3.27 0.24 -10.40
N LYS A 31 3.67 -0.76 -9.60
CA LYS A 31 4.97 -0.82 -8.91
C LYS A 31 6.18 -0.48 -9.81
N LEU A 32 6.29 -1.08 -11.00
CA LEU A 32 7.42 -0.82 -11.91
C LEU A 32 7.42 0.61 -12.51
N LYS A 33 6.25 1.11 -12.89
CA LYS A 33 6.10 2.48 -13.42
C LYS A 33 6.33 3.52 -12.32
N LEU A 34 6.03 3.17 -11.06
CA LEU A 34 6.27 4.04 -9.91
C LEU A 34 7.74 4.31 -9.72
N GLN A 35 8.60 3.30 -9.84
CA GLN A 35 10.04 3.49 -9.68
C GLN A 35 10.62 4.40 -10.78
N GLN A 36 10.23 4.19 -12.04
CA GLN A 36 10.62 5.10 -13.14
C GLN A 36 10.15 6.53 -12.89
N TYR A 37 8.93 6.69 -12.36
CA TYR A 37 8.40 8.00 -12.00
C TYR A 37 9.18 8.63 -10.84
N ALA A 38 9.53 7.84 -9.82
CA ALA A 38 10.28 8.26 -8.65
C ALA A 38 11.66 8.77 -9.04
N GLU A 39 12.43 7.98 -9.79
CA GLU A 39 13.75 8.35 -10.32
C GLU A 39 13.68 9.65 -11.13
N LYS A 40 12.73 9.76 -12.06
CA LYS A 40 12.55 10.95 -12.90
C LYS A 40 12.29 12.23 -12.10
N HIS A 41 11.63 12.12 -10.95
CA HIS A 41 11.22 13.27 -10.14
C HIS A 41 12.02 13.44 -8.84
N GLY A 42 13.09 12.66 -8.66
CA GLY A 42 13.99 12.77 -7.50
C GLY A 42 13.42 12.21 -6.20
N PHE A 43 12.44 11.31 -6.25
CA PHE A 43 11.97 10.61 -5.06
C PHE A 43 12.83 9.37 -4.80
N ALA A 44 13.30 9.22 -3.56
CA ALA A 44 14.01 8.02 -3.15
C ALA A 44 13.09 6.79 -3.25
N CYS A 45 13.53 5.76 -3.96
CA CYS A 45 12.83 4.48 -4.08
C CYS A 45 13.85 3.32 -4.17
N PRO A 46 13.45 2.07 -3.87
CA PRO A 46 14.29 0.91 -4.10
C PRO A 46 14.67 0.79 -5.57
N LYS A 47 15.93 0.45 -5.87
CA LYS A 47 16.40 0.23 -7.25
C LYS A 47 15.97 -1.13 -7.77
N ILE A 48 15.53 -1.23 -9.04
CA ILE A 48 15.36 -2.53 -9.71
C ILE A 48 16.72 -3.18 -9.94
N LEU A 49 16.84 -4.44 -9.53
CA LEU A 49 17.99 -5.30 -9.78
C LEU A 49 17.73 -6.35 -10.86
N GLY A 50 16.47 -6.68 -11.14
CA GLY A 50 16.10 -7.66 -12.15
C GLY A 50 14.61 -7.68 -12.48
N ARG A 51 14.24 -8.21 -13.65
CA ARG A 51 12.86 -8.34 -14.13
C ARG A 51 12.66 -9.67 -14.84
N PHE A 52 11.50 -10.28 -14.63
CA PHE A 52 11.10 -11.55 -15.22
C PHE A 52 9.65 -11.45 -15.68
N ASP A 53 9.35 -11.94 -16.89
CA ASP A 53 8.01 -11.91 -17.48
C ASP A 53 7.15 -13.13 -17.11
N SER A 54 7.69 -14.08 -16.35
CA SER A 54 6.96 -15.19 -15.73
C SER A 54 7.73 -15.83 -14.59
N ALA A 55 7.02 -16.60 -13.74
CA ALA A 55 7.63 -17.34 -12.63
C ALA A 55 8.76 -18.28 -13.07
N SER A 56 8.59 -19.01 -14.18
CA SER A 56 9.59 -19.96 -14.70
C SER A 56 10.91 -19.33 -15.19
N LYS A 57 10.98 -18.00 -15.30
CA LYS A 57 12.19 -17.28 -15.74
C LYS A 57 12.94 -16.60 -14.61
N ILE A 58 12.44 -16.70 -13.38
CA ILE A 58 13.11 -16.15 -12.21
C ILE A 58 14.51 -16.78 -12.09
N LYS A 59 15.51 -15.91 -11.88
CA LYS A 59 16.90 -16.28 -11.61
C LYS A 59 17.44 -15.39 -10.50
N LEU A 60 17.53 -15.94 -9.29
CA LEU A 60 17.90 -15.22 -8.06
C LEU A 60 19.41 -15.31 -7.80
N ASP A 61 20.03 -16.43 -8.15
CA ASP A 61 21.47 -16.62 -7.98
C ASP A 61 22.29 -15.62 -8.79
N SER A 62 21.81 -15.21 -9.97
CA SER A 62 22.46 -14.23 -10.84
C SER A 62 22.44 -12.78 -10.31
N VAL A 63 21.73 -12.51 -9.22
CA VAL A 63 21.59 -11.15 -8.67
C VAL A 63 22.87 -10.77 -7.91
N ASN A 64 23.50 -9.67 -8.29
CA ASN A 64 24.68 -9.15 -7.58
C ASN A 64 24.29 -8.32 -6.34
N ALA A 65 23.63 -8.97 -5.37
CA ALA A 65 23.29 -8.41 -4.06
C ALA A 65 23.10 -9.54 -3.04
N ASP A 66 23.55 -9.31 -1.81
CA ASP A 66 23.41 -10.26 -0.70
C ASP A 66 21.99 -10.29 -0.14
N ALA A 67 21.25 -9.19 -0.26
CA ALA A 67 19.87 -9.08 0.20
C ALA A 67 19.02 -8.29 -0.79
N PHE A 68 17.82 -8.79 -1.07
CA PHE A 68 16.90 -8.19 -2.04
C PHE A 68 15.46 -8.64 -1.80
N VAL A 69 14.52 -7.98 -2.47
CA VAL A 69 13.09 -8.35 -2.41
C VAL A 69 12.63 -8.77 -3.79
N LEU A 70 12.08 -9.98 -3.90
CA LEU A 70 11.37 -10.43 -5.10
C LEU A 70 9.88 -10.09 -4.93
N LYS A 71 9.29 -9.42 -5.93
CA LYS A 71 7.88 -8.99 -5.92
C LYS A 71 7.16 -9.40 -7.19
N ALA A 72 5.94 -9.91 -7.04
CA ALA A 72 4.97 -10.04 -8.11
C ALA A 72 4.33 -8.68 -8.45
N GLU A 73 4.18 -8.39 -9.74
CA GLU A 73 3.51 -7.18 -10.21
C GLU A 73 1.98 -7.33 -10.17
N GLY A 74 1.30 -6.26 -9.73
CA GLY A 74 -0.17 -6.19 -9.76
C GLY A 74 -0.89 -7.07 -8.73
N LEU A 75 -0.17 -7.62 -7.75
CA LEU A 75 -0.75 -8.31 -6.59
C LEU A 75 -0.77 -7.42 -5.35
N TRP A 76 -1.55 -7.85 -4.34
CA TRP A 76 -1.80 -7.15 -3.08
C TRP A 76 -1.59 -8.10 -1.88
N SER A 77 -1.70 -7.57 -0.66
CA SER A 77 -1.61 -8.34 0.60
C SER A 77 -0.33 -9.17 0.77
N SER A 78 0.81 -8.67 0.26
CA SER A 78 2.10 -9.36 0.31
C SER A 78 2.15 -10.71 -0.44
N GLU A 79 1.17 -11.01 -1.30
CA GLU A 79 1.23 -12.20 -2.16
C GLU A 79 2.34 -12.05 -3.20
N GLY A 80 3.16 -13.09 -3.36
CA GLY A 80 4.30 -13.07 -4.27
C GLY A 80 5.40 -12.10 -3.85
N VAL A 81 5.53 -11.82 -2.56
CA VAL A 81 6.63 -11.01 -1.98
C VAL A 81 7.52 -11.91 -1.13
N TYR A 82 8.81 -11.92 -1.44
CA TYR A 82 9.85 -12.66 -0.72
C TYR A 82 10.96 -11.69 -0.32
N VAL A 83 11.38 -11.74 0.95
CA VAL A 83 12.39 -10.83 1.51
C VAL A 83 13.64 -11.65 1.79
N LEU A 84 14.55 -11.68 0.83
CA LEU A 84 15.57 -12.72 0.73
C LEU A 84 16.95 -12.20 1.15
N HIS A 85 17.66 -13.03 1.92
CA HIS A 85 19.10 -12.92 2.16
C HIS A 85 19.78 -14.15 1.58
N LYS A 86 20.83 -13.98 0.78
CA LYS A 86 21.66 -15.07 0.28
C LYS A 86 22.41 -15.71 1.44
N ILE A 87 22.47 -17.04 1.46
CA ILE A 87 23.35 -17.77 2.38
C ILE A 87 24.65 -18.04 1.64
N MET A 88 25.70 -17.31 1.98
CA MET A 88 26.97 -17.33 1.25
C MET A 88 27.52 -18.76 1.04
N GLY A 89 27.95 -19.04 -0.18
CA GLY A 89 28.51 -20.34 -0.56
C GLY A 89 27.46 -21.45 -0.73
N LEU A 90 26.18 -21.16 -0.48
CA LEU A 90 25.07 -22.08 -0.68
C LEU A 90 24.10 -21.48 -1.70
N HIS A 91 23.52 -22.31 -2.57
CA HIS A 91 22.43 -21.92 -3.49
C HIS A 91 21.08 -21.81 -2.74
N LEU A 92 21.09 -21.12 -1.60
CA LEU A 92 20.00 -21.04 -0.64
C LEU A 92 19.80 -19.59 -0.17
N PHE A 93 18.56 -19.30 0.21
CA PHE A 93 18.13 -17.99 0.70
C PHE A 93 17.42 -18.14 2.04
N TYR A 94 17.63 -17.19 2.95
CA TYR A 94 16.76 -17.01 4.10
C TYR A 94 15.67 -15.98 3.76
N ASP A 95 14.41 -16.41 3.75
CA ASP A 95 13.26 -15.51 3.59
C ASP A 95 12.82 -14.98 4.96
N VAL A 96 13.09 -13.70 5.20
CA VAL A 96 12.76 -13.02 6.47
C VAL A 96 11.26 -13.05 6.76
N LYS A 97 10.43 -13.02 5.71
CA LYS A 97 8.97 -13.00 5.88
C LYS A 97 8.43 -14.34 6.39
N SER A 98 8.91 -15.46 5.85
CA SER A 98 8.49 -16.80 6.30
C SER A 98 9.37 -17.38 7.41
N GLN A 99 10.51 -16.75 7.72
CA GLN A 99 11.53 -17.21 8.64
C GLN A 99 12.07 -18.60 8.28
N ARG A 100 12.22 -18.89 6.98
CA ARG A 100 12.66 -20.19 6.47
C ARG A 100 13.84 -20.04 5.53
N VAL A 101 14.69 -21.07 5.52
CA VAL A 101 15.65 -21.29 4.45
C VAL A 101 14.92 -21.93 3.27
N VAL A 102 15.09 -21.36 2.10
CA VAL A 102 14.44 -21.77 0.85
C VAL A 102 15.44 -21.80 -0.30
N SER A 103 15.26 -22.71 -1.25
CA SER A 103 16.03 -22.72 -2.50
C SER A 103 15.34 -21.87 -3.58
N GLU A 104 16.07 -21.56 -4.66
CA GLU A 104 15.49 -20.89 -5.82
C GLU A 104 14.33 -21.70 -6.41
N GLU A 105 14.46 -23.03 -6.51
CA GLU A 105 13.44 -23.92 -7.04
C GLU A 105 12.15 -23.86 -6.22
N GLN A 106 12.25 -23.78 -4.89
CA GLN A 106 11.08 -23.66 -4.01
C GLN A 106 10.36 -22.32 -4.21
N ILE A 107 11.12 -21.23 -4.39
CA ILE A 107 10.55 -19.90 -4.69
C ILE A 107 9.86 -19.89 -6.06
N VAL A 108 10.52 -20.46 -7.08
CA VAL A 108 9.97 -20.60 -8.43
C VAL A 108 8.69 -21.43 -8.42
N GLN A 109 8.68 -22.56 -7.70
CA GLN A 109 7.52 -23.42 -7.57
C GLN A 109 6.35 -22.69 -6.91
N SER A 110 6.58 -21.96 -5.82
CA SER A 110 5.55 -21.15 -5.18
C SER A 110 5.03 -20.02 -6.09
N ALA A 111 5.90 -19.41 -6.89
CA ALA A 111 5.52 -18.42 -7.89
C ALA A 111 4.68 -19.03 -9.04
N LEU A 112 4.99 -20.25 -9.49
CA LEU A 112 4.22 -20.98 -10.49
C LEU A 112 2.82 -21.36 -9.97
N GLU A 113 2.73 -21.81 -8.71
CA GLU A 113 1.43 -22.06 -8.06
C GLU A 113 0.57 -20.80 -7.99
N LEU A 114 1.20 -19.64 -7.76
CA LEU A 114 0.52 -18.36 -7.77
C LEU A 114 -0.01 -18.00 -9.17
N GLU A 115 0.78 -18.19 -10.23
CA GLU A 115 0.32 -18.00 -11.62
C GLU A 115 -0.85 -18.94 -11.94
N ALA A 116 -0.75 -20.22 -11.56
CA ALA A 116 -1.80 -21.21 -11.76
C ALA A 116 -3.10 -20.82 -11.03
N LYS A 117 -3.00 -20.44 -9.75
CA LYS A 117 -4.14 -19.96 -8.93
C LYS A 117 -4.80 -18.72 -9.54
N ARG A 118 -4.03 -17.86 -10.22
CA ARG A 118 -4.52 -16.66 -10.89
C ARG A 118 -4.98 -16.91 -12.33
N ASN A 119 -4.74 -18.11 -12.85
CA ASN A 119 -4.98 -18.50 -14.24
C ASN A 119 -4.38 -17.49 -15.24
N LYS A 120 -3.16 -16.99 -14.95
CA LYS A 120 -2.43 -16.07 -15.82
C LYS A 120 -0.95 -16.03 -15.45
N LYS A 121 -0.10 -15.67 -16.42
CA LYS A 121 1.29 -15.29 -16.16
C LYS A 121 1.38 -14.00 -15.34
N ILE A 122 2.40 -13.89 -14.52
CA ILE A 122 2.64 -12.76 -13.63
C ILE A 122 4.08 -12.27 -13.86
N ASN A 123 4.25 -10.96 -14.05
CA ASN A 123 5.58 -10.38 -14.06
C ASN A 123 6.14 -10.36 -12.64
N PHE A 124 7.42 -10.67 -12.52
CA PHE A 124 8.17 -10.56 -11.28
C PHE A 124 9.33 -9.59 -11.46
N PHE A 125 9.75 -8.97 -10.36
CA PHE A 125 10.93 -8.13 -10.37
C PHE A 125 11.65 -8.21 -9.03
N ILE A 126 12.94 -7.93 -9.08
CA ILE A 126 13.80 -7.85 -7.90
C ILE A 126 14.12 -6.39 -7.69
N GLU A 127 13.99 -5.94 -6.45
CA GLU A 127 14.42 -4.62 -6.03
C GLU A 127 15.40 -4.71 -4.85
N GLN A 128 16.17 -3.64 -4.67
CA GLN A 128 17.01 -3.44 -3.50
C GLN A 128 16.17 -3.60 -2.23
N ARG A 129 16.69 -4.37 -1.26
CA ARG A 129 16.05 -4.45 0.05
C ARG A 129 16.17 -3.10 0.78
N VAL A 130 15.04 -2.61 1.26
CA VAL A 130 14.99 -1.48 2.18
C VAL A 130 15.39 -1.94 3.57
N VAL A 131 16.26 -1.15 4.22
CA VAL A 131 16.76 -1.42 5.57
C VAL A 131 16.01 -0.51 6.54
N ASP A 132 15.55 -1.08 7.66
CA ASP A 132 14.85 -0.32 8.69
C ASP A 132 15.81 0.68 9.36
N GLU A 133 15.29 1.84 9.78
CA GLU A 133 16.08 2.88 10.44
C GLU A 133 16.73 2.41 11.75
N GLU A 134 16.11 1.49 12.49
CA GLU A 134 16.61 1.01 13.79
C GLU A 134 17.26 -0.38 13.73
N ALA A 135 16.84 -1.25 12.81
CA ALA A 135 17.28 -2.66 12.79
C ALA A 135 17.50 -3.25 11.38
N LYS A 136 18.74 -3.66 11.08
CA LYS A 136 19.12 -4.09 9.71
C LYS A 136 18.43 -5.35 9.19
N ASN A 137 18.07 -6.28 10.08
CA ASN A 137 17.65 -7.63 9.70
C ASN A 137 16.13 -7.86 9.73
N ILE A 138 15.34 -6.86 10.11
CA ILE A 138 13.88 -6.95 10.13
C ILE A 138 13.27 -6.47 8.82
N ILE A 139 11.97 -6.74 8.63
CA ILE A 139 11.17 -6.06 7.61
C ILE A 139 10.88 -4.64 8.15
N PRO A 140 11.21 -3.57 7.39
CA PRO A 140 10.92 -2.21 7.84
C PRO A 140 9.42 -1.99 8.07
N LEU A 141 9.09 -1.11 9.02
CA LEU A 141 7.70 -0.71 9.24
C LEU A 141 7.15 -0.03 7.98
N ASP A 142 5.94 -0.44 7.58
CA ASP A 142 5.23 0.06 6.38
C ASP A 142 4.28 1.18 6.80
N TYR A 143 4.62 2.42 6.45
CA TYR A 143 3.82 3.60 6.75
C TYR A 143 2.95 3.95 5.54
N LYS A 144 1.63 3.89 5.70
CA LYS A 144 0.66 4.20 4.66
C LYS A 144 0.03 5.56 4.92
N LEU A 145 0.50 6.58 4.20
CA LEU A 145 0.09 7.97 4.36
C LEU A 145 -1.11 8.25 3.45
N PHE A 146 -2.29 8.40 4.04
CA PHE A 146 -3.52 8.77 3.35
C PHE A 146 -3.44 10.25 2.99
N THR A 147 -3.17 10.50 1.70
CA THR A 147 -2.79 11.81 1.21
C THR A 147 -3.86 12.33 0.24
N PHE A 148 -4.44 13.47 0.59
CA PHE A 148 -5.48 14.17 -0.17
C PHE A 148 -4.87 15.38 -0.88
N TYR A 149 -4.43 15.17 -2.12
CA TYR A 149 -3.72 16.10 -2.98
C TYR A 149 -2.41 16.69 -2.45
N ASP A 150 -2.43 17.49 -1.39
CA ASP A 150 -1.26 18.16 -0.83
C ASP A 150 -1.11 17.94 0.69
N ARG A 151 -1.95 17.07 1.26
CA ARG A 151 -2.17 17.00 2.69
C ARG A 151 -2.33 15.55 3.16
N VAL A 152 -1.53 15.16 4.13
CA VAL A 152 -1.64 13.85 4.81
C VAL A 152 -2.57 14.04 6.01
N GLU A 153 -3.54 13.14 6.18
CA GLU A 153 -4.55 13.27 7.24
C GLU A 153 -4.69 12.03 8.12
N PHE A 154 -4.19 10.89 7.64
CA PHE A 154 -4.21 9.65 8.38
C PHE A 154 -3.01 8.81 7.98
N ILE A 155 -2.37 8.17 8.95
CA ILE A 155 -1.22 7.32 8.71
C ILE A 155 -1.46 5.99 9.40
N LEU A 156 -1.40 4.91 8.62
CA LEU A 156 -1.39 3.55 9.15
C LEU A 156 0.05 3.05 9.16
N GLN A 157 0.57 2.73 10.33
CA GLN A 157 1.81 1.98 10.46
C GLN A 157 1.49 0.48 10.53
N VAL A 158 2.20 -0.31 9.74
CA VAL A 158 2.06 -1.76 9.69
C VAL A 158 3.39 -2.44 10.01
N ASP A 159 3.38 -3.25 11.07
CA ASP A 159 4.47 -4.14 11.41
C ASP A 159 4.21 -5.54 10.84
N ARG A 160 5.02 -5.93 9.86
CA ARG A 160 4.94 -7.21 9.13
C ARG A 160 5.87 -8.28 9.70
N ASN A 161 6.59 -7.99 10.77
CA ASN A 161 7.43 -8.98 11.45
C ASN A 161 6.61 -9.96 12.30
N TYR A 162 5.31 -9.71 12.47
CA TYR A 162 4.36 -10.54 13.20
C TYR A 162 3.27 -11.12 12.28
N THR A 163 2.75 -12.30 12.65
CA THR A 163 1.58 -12.91 12.01
C THR A 163 0.51 -13.18 13.08
N PRO A 164 -0.68 -12.55 13.01
CA PRO A 164 -1.06 -11.51 12.05
C PRO A 164 -0.23 -10.21 12.24
N ALA A 165 -0.15 -9.40 11.17
CA ALA A 165 0.53 -8.11 11.21
C ALA A 165 -0.09 -7.19 12.27
N ARG A 166 0.73 -6.36 12.92
CA ARG A 166 0.29 -5.43 13.97
C ARG A 166 0.18 -4.02 13.40
N PHE A 167 -0.77 -3.24 13.89
CA PHE A 167 -1.05 -1.89 13.38
C PHE A 167 -1.00 -0.82 14.46
N CYS A 168 -0.61 0.38 14.04
CA CYS A 168 -0.73 1.63 14.78
C CYS A 168 -1.31 2.70 13.87
N PHE A 169 -2.00 3.66 14.47
CA PHE A 169 -2.66 4.75 13.76
C PHE A 169 -2.11 6.09 14.23
N PHE A 170 -1.82 6.97 13.28
CA PHE A 170 -1.42 8.34 13.55
C PHE A 170 -2.27 9.31 12.73
N ASP A 171 -2.35 10.55 13.20
CA ASP A 171 -2.89 11.66 12.42
C ASP A 171 -1.91 12.11 11.33
N GLY A 172 -2.28 13.17 10.59
CA GLY A 172 -1.47 13.76 9.53
C GLY A 172 -0.13 14.38 9.97
N GLN A 173 0.17 14.38 11.27
CA GLN A 173 1.37 14.97 11.86
C GLN A 173 2.15 13.93 12.71
N PHE A 174 1.89 12.64 12.52
CA PHE A 174 2.50 11.56 13.29
C PHE A 174 2.19 11.60 14.81
N ASN A 175 1.11 12.25 15.24
CA ASN A 175 0.61 12.06 16.60
C ASN A 175 -0.17 10.77 16.68
N VAL A 176 0.10 9.95 17.71
CA VAL A 176 -0.62 8.69 17.93
C VAL A 176 -2.10 8.99 18.17
N ILE A 177 -2.97 8.37 17.37
CA ILE A 177 -4.41 8.45 17.58
C ILE A 177 -4.79 7.56 18.76
N LYS A 178 -5.39 8.16 19.79
CA LYS A 178 -5.83 7.49 21.03
C LYS A 178 -7.33 7.62 21.28
N ASP A 179 -8.05 8.33 20.40
CA ASP A 179 -9.50 8.50 20.46
C ASP A 179 -10.22 7.49 19.56
N ASP A 180 -11.52 7.67 19.39
CA ASP A 180 -12.42 6.74 18.70
C ASP A 180 -12.49 6.93 17.18
N ARG A 181 -11.70 7.85 16.60
CA ARG A 181 -11.80 8.17 15.16
C ARG A 181 -11.46 6.99 14.25
N VAL A 182 -10.66 6.05 14.73
CA VAL A 182 -10.30 4.81 14.05
C VAL A 182 -10.25 3.67 15.05
N GLN A 183 -10.82 2.53 14.68
CA GLN A 183 -10.88 1.36 15.55
C GLN A 183 -10.42 0.13 14.79
N ALA A 184 -9.56 -0.68 15.43
CA ALA A 184 -9.21 -1.99 14.90
C ALA A 184 -10.45 -2.88 14.87
N SER A 185 -10.60 -3.67 13.81
CA SER A 185 -11.72 -4.59 13.68
C SER A 185 -11.58 -5.73 14.69
N SER A 186 -12.64 -6.03 15.42
CA SER A 186 -12.69 -7.19 16.33
C SER A 186 -12.44 -8.52 15.60
N HIS A 187 -12.75 -8.57 14.31
CA HIS A 187 -12.49 -9.72 13.44
C HIS A 187 -11.01 -9.94 13.13
N ALA A 188 -10.15 -8.93 13.32
CA ALA A 188 -8.77 -9.01 12.92
C ALA A 188 -7.91 -9.85 13.89
N GLN A 189 -8.34 -10.01 15.15
CA GLN A 189 -7.54 -10.61 16.24
C GLN A 189 -6.08 -10.09 16.28
N GLN A 190 -5.89 -8.82 15.92
CA GLN A 190 -4.56 -8.24 15.75
C GLN A 190 -4.06 -7.64 17.06
N PRO A 191 -2.83 -7.97 17.48
CA PRO A 191 -2.19 -7.24 18.56
C PRO A 191 -1.97 -5.78 18.14
N ALA A 192 -2.14 -4.85 19.07
CA ALA A 192 -1.67 -3.48 18.88
C ALA A 192 -0.16 -3.50 18.62
N ALA A 193 0.31 -2.74 17.63
CA ALA A 193 1.75 -2.47 17.50
C ALA A 193 2.18 -1.47 18.59
N ILE A 194 3.51 -1.35 18.78
CA ILE A 194 4.06 -0.21 19.51
C ILE A 194 4.23 0.91 18.48
N PRO A 195 3.59 2.08 18.66
CA PRO A 195 3.70 3.16 17.70
C PRO A 195 5.14 3.66 17.65
N ARG A 196 5.72 3.68 16.45
CA ARG A 196 7.03 4.28 16.20
C ARG A 196 6.90 5.48 15.28
N VAL A 197 7.35 6.65 15.72
CA VAL A 197 7.47 7.82 14.85
C VAL A 197 8.86 7.77 14.20
N PRO A 198 8.98 7.74 12.87
CA PRO A 198 10.28 7.64 12.22
C PRO A 198 11.05 8.95 12.34
N GLU A 199 12.38 8.89 12.39
CA GLU A 199 13.22 10.10 12.47
C GLU A 199 13.03 10.99 11.22
N CYS A 200 12.72 10.36 10.09
CA CYS A 200 12.42 11.01 8.82
C CYS A 200 10.93 11.35 8.61
N ALA A 201 10.10 11.43 9.67
CA ALA A 201 8.66 11.71 9.59
C ALA A 201 8.33 12.91 8.70
N ASP A 202 9.00 14.04 8.92
CA ASP A 202 8.84 15.25 8.12
C ASP A 202 9.15 15.04 6.63
N GLN A 203 10.17 14.23 6.32
CA GLN A 203 10.52 13.88 4.96
C GLN A 203 9.45 12.99 4.32
N MET A 204 8.85 12.05 5.07
CA MET A 204 7.74 11.23 4.58
C MET A 204 6.52 12.08 4.24
N LEU A 205 6.15 13.03 5.11
CA LEU A 205 5.02 13.93 4.88
C LEU A 205 5.24 14.78 3.62
N ARG A 206 6.45 15.36 3.46
CA ARG A 206 6.82 16.11 2.25
C ARG A 206 6.81 15.23 1.00
N LEU A 207 7.41 14.05 1.06
CA LEU A 207 7.45 13.10 -0.05
C LEU A 207 6.03 12.77 -0.52
N ALA A 208 5.14 12.41 0.40
CA ALA A 208 3.75 12.07 0.08
C ALA A 208 3.00 13.26 -0.53
N SER A 209 3.08 14.45 0.09
CA SER A 209 2.45 15.68 -0.44
C SER A 209 2.98 16.05 -1.83
N ASP A 210 4.30 16.05 -2.03
CA ASP A 210 4.91 16.44 -3.30
C ASP A 210 4.61 15.44 -4.42
N LEU A 211 4.65 14.14 -4.12
CA LEU A 211 4.29 13.09 -5.07
C LEU A 211 2.84 13.24 -5.53
N THR A 212 1.92 13.42 -4.60
CA THR A 212 0.48 13.53 -4.90
C THR A 212 0.11 14.79 -5.66
N LYS A 213 0.73 15.93 -5.34
CA LYS A 213 0.62 17.17 -6.14
C LYS A 213 1.10 16.96 -7.57
N LYS A 214 2.28 16.35 -7.77
CA LYS A 214 2.82 16.09 -9.12
C LYS A 214 1.94 15.14 -9.93
N LEU A 215 1.32 14.15 -9.26
CA LEU A 215 0.37 13.23 -9.88
C LEU A 215 -1.00 13.88 -10.14
N LYS A 216 -1.29 15.04 -9.54
CA LYS A 216 -2.63 15.66 -9.52
C LYS A 216 -3.70 14.70 -8.96
N ALA A 217 -3.32 13.90 -7.95
CA ALA A 217 -4.21 12.92 -7.36
C ALA A 217 -5.12 13.55 -6.30
N THR A 218 -6.43 13.32 -6.37
CA THR A 218 -7.40 13.77 -5.36
C THR A 218 -7.19 13.07 -4.02
N PHE A 219 -6.88 11.77 -4.06
CA PHE A 219 -6.54 10.95 -2.92
C PHE A 219 -5.68 9.77 -3.37
N ILE A 220 -4.68 9.41 -2.57
CA ILE A 220 -3.94 8.16 -2.68
C ILE A 220 -3.28 7.82 -1.34
N SER A 221 -3.17 6.54 -1.02
CA SER A 221 -2.30 6.08 0.06
C SER A 221 -0.88 5.93 -0.48
N VAL A 222 0.05 6.71 0.06
CA VAL A 222 1.48 6.64 -0.27
C VAL A 222 2.15 5.76 0.77
N ASP A 223 2.69 4.63 0.34
CA ASP A 223 3.39 3.71 1.21
C ASP A 223 4.87 4.13 1.28
N CYS A 224 5.38 4.33 2.48
CA CYS A 224 6.75 4.76 2.77
C CYS A 224 7.43 3.82 3.75
N TYR A 225 8.75 3.79 3.68
CA TYR A 225 9.62 3.14 4.65
C TYR A 225 10.58 4.16 5.26
N ALA A 226 10.89 3.98 6.54
CA ALA A 226 11.94 4.73 7.21
C ALA A 226 13.26 3.98 7.10
N THR A 227 14.32 4.69 6.71
CA THR A 227 15.66 4.12 6.56
C THR A 227 16.69 5.03 7.22
N PRO A 228 17.92 4.56 7.46
CA PRO A 228 18.99 5.42 7.96
C PRO A 228 19.30 6.62 7.04
N ASP A 229 19.00 6.51 5.74
CA ASP A 229 19.19 7.58 4.75
C ASP A 229 17.93 8.44 4.54
N GLY A 230 16.89 8.21 5.34
CA GLY A 230 15.62 8.93 5.30
C GLY A 230 14.47 8.15 4.64
N ALA A 231 13.44 8.90 4.25
CA ALA A 231 12.18 8.36 3.72
C ALA A 231 12.34 7.75 2.32
N VAL A 232 11.88 6.51 2.14
CA VAL A 232 11.87 5.79 0.87
C VAL A 232 10.44 5.47 0.45
N LEU A 233 10.10 5.78 -0.81
CA LEU A 233 8.83 5.44 -1.43
C LEU A 233 8.75 3.92 -1.69
N GLY A 234 7.70 3.28 -1.19
CA GLY A 234 7.43 1.85 -1.38
C GLY A 234 6.44 1.55 -2.51
N GLU A 235 5.19 1.95 -2.33
CA GLU A 235 4.08 1.68 -3.27
C GLU A 235 3.05 2.82 -3.24
N LEU A 236 2.21 2.88 -4.27
CA LEU A 236 1.00 3.69 -4.28
C LEU A 236 -0.23 2.80 -4.24
N THR A 237 -1.09 3.01 -3.24
CA THR A 237 -2.37 2.31 -3.12
C THR A 237 -3.52 3.25 -3.45
N HIS A 238 -4.02 3.19 -4.70
CA HIS A 238 -5.13 4.04 -5.17
C HIS A 238 -6.48 3.70 -4.52
N THR A 239 -6.70 2.45 -4.13
CA THR A 239 -7.95 1.95 -3.53
C THR A 239 -7.64 1.14 -2.26
N PRO A 240 -7.40 1.79 -1.11
CA PRO A 240 -7.10 1.11 0.13
C PRO A 240 -8.28 0.23 0.58
N GLY A 241 -8.03 -1.08 0.72
CA GLY A 241 -9.06 -2.04 1.11
C GLY A 241 -9.32 -2.12 2.62
N GLY A 242 -8.37 -1.68 3.46
CA GLY A 242 -8.44 -1.82 4.92
C GLY A 242 -9.72 -1.24 5.53
N PRO A 243 -9.98 0.07 5.39
CA PRO A 243 -11.18 0.71 5.92
C PRO A 243 -12.42 0.33 5.12
N TRP A 244 -12.29 0.14 3.80
CA TRP A 244 -13.41 -0.20 2.91
C TRP A 244 -14.08 -1.54 3.24
N PHE A 245 -13.28 -2.58 3.49
CA PHE A 245 -13.81 -3.90 3.85
C PHE A 245 -14.09 -4.05 5.35
N GLN A 246 -13.66 -3.08 6.17
CA GLN A 246 -13.80 -3.07 7.63
C GLN A 246 -13.25 -4.32 8.34
N ARG A 247 -12.36 -5.06 7.66
CA ARG A 247 -11.75 -6.31 8.18
C ARG A 247 -10.53 -6.08 9.04
N MET A 248 -9.83 -4.96 8.81
CA MET A 248 -8.61 -4.61 9.54
C MET A 248 -8.92 -3.51 10.56
N TYR A 249 -9.58 -2.46 10.10
CA TYR A 249 -10.00 -1.32 10.90
C TYR A 249 -11.15 -0.62 10.18
N TYR A 250 -11.85 0.26 10.88
CA TYR A 250 -12.87 1.15 10.33
C TYR A 250 -12.76 2.53 10.97
N PHE A 251 -13.30 3.53 10.27
CA PHE A 251 -13.37 4.90 10.74
C PHE A 251 -14.70 5.14 11.47
N SER A 252 -14.71 6.04 12.46
CA SER A 252 -15.97 6.54 13.02
C SER A 252 -16.73 7.37 11.97
N ASP A 253 -18.04 7.53 12.13
CA ASP A 253 -18.86 8.34 11.21
C ASP A 253 -18.33 9.78 11.08
N SER A 254 -17.86 10.35 12.20
CA SER A 254 -17.29 11.70 12.21
C SER A 254 -16.00 11.77 11.40
N PHE A 255 -15.14 10.75 11.49
CA PHE A 255 -13.88 10.72 10.76
C PHE A 255 -14.06 10.35 9.28
N GLU A 256 -15.04 9.50 8.96
CA GLU A 256 -15.51 9.27 7.59
C GLU A 256 -15.89 10.59 6.89
N LEU A 257 -16.67 11.44 7.57
CA LEU A 257 -17.06 12.77 7.07
C LEU A 257 -15.87 13.71 6.94
N GLU A 258 -14.95 13.68 7.91
CA GLU A 258 -13.75 14.51 7.89
C GLU A 258 -12.83 14.16 6.71
N LEU A 259 -12.52 12.88 6.53
CA LEU A 259 -11.72 12.39 5.40
C LEU A 259 -12.42 12.66 4.06
N GLY A 260 -13.75 12.52 3.99
CA GLY A 260 -14.53 12.91 2.82
C GLY A 260 -14.44 14.42 2.51
N ARG A 261 -14.38 15.28 3.53
CA ARG A 261 -14.16 16.72 3.36
C ARG A 261 -12.80 17.02 2.75
N TYR A 262 -11.72 16.36 3.19
CA TYR A 262 -10.40 16.54 2.59
C TYR A 262 -10.36 16.10 1.13
N TRP A 263 -11.07 15.02 0.78
CA TRP A 263 -11.21 14.60 -0.61
C TRP A 263 -11.94 15.65 -1.47
N ARG A 264 -13.02 16.26 -0.97
CA ARG A 264 -13.69 17.39 -1.66
C ARG A 264 -12.77 18.60 -1.82
N LEU A 265 -12.00 18.95 -0.79
CA LEU A 265 -11.02 20.04 -0.87
C LEU A 265 -9.96 19.77 -1.93
N ALA A 266 -9.52 18.51 -2.08
CA ALA A 266 -8.60 18.12 -3.13
C ALA A 266 -9.18 18.34 -4.54
N TYR A 267 -10.44 18.00 -4.77
CA TYR A 267 -11.16 18.33 -6.02
C TYR A 267 -11.18 19.83 -6.30
N GLN A 268 -11.51 20.64 -5.29
CA GLN A 268 -11.55 22.09 -5.43
C GLN A 268 -10.18 22.67 -5.79
N LYS A 269 -9.11 22.25 -5.11
CA LYS A 269 -7.73 22.68 -5.40
C LYS A 269 -7.29 22.29 -6.81
N LEU A 270 -7.71 21.12 -7.28
CA LEU A 270 -7.44 20.62 -8.62
C LEU A 270 -8.36 21.22 -9.69
N GLN A 271 -9.37 22.00 -9.30
CA GLN A 271 -10.40 22.55 -10.18
C GLN A 271 -11.09 21.44 -11.00
N GLN A 272 -11.40 20.32 -10.33
CA GLN A 272 -12.07 19.16 -10.91
C GLN A 272 -13.50 19.04 -10.39
N ASP A 273 -14.40 18.57 -11.25
CA ASP A 273 -15.78 18.27 -10.85
C ASP A 273 -15.84 17.02 -9.97
N ILE A 274 -16.63 17.11 -8.89
CA ILE A 274 -16.88 15.98 -8.01
C ILE A 274 -17.91 15.06 -8.66
N PRO A 275 -17.61 13.77 -8.92
CA PRO A 275 -18.58 12.84 -9.46
C PRO A 275 -19.75 12.60 -8.48
N LEU A 276 -20.96 12.46 -9.03
CA LEU A 276 -22.16 12.17 -8.24
C LEU A 276 -22.25 10.68 -7.87
N LEU A 277 -22.72 10.42 -6.65
CA LEU A 277 -23.03 9.08 -6.15
C LEU A 277 -24.50 8.77 -6.37
N THR A 278 -24.79 7.68 -7.08
CA THR A 278 -26.15 7.12 -7.23
C THR A 278 -26.48 6.21 -6.06
N VAL A 279 -27.58 6.49 -5.34
CA VAL A 279 -28.06 5.74 -4.18
C VAL A 279 -29.37 4.99 -4.54
N PRO A 280 -29.51 3.70 -4.18
CA PRO A 280 -28.54 2.86 -3.48
C PRO A 280 -27.34 2.57 -4.38
N HIS A 281 -26.13 2.66 -3.83
CA HIS A 281 -24.92 2.40 -4.59
C HIS A 281 -24.49 0.95 -4.37
N GLU A 282 -24.51 0.15 -5.43
CA GLU A 282 -24.03 -1.22 -5.40
C GLU A 282 -22.64 -1.29 -6.02
N VAL A 283 -21.64 -1.70 -5.23
CA VAL A 283 -20.29 -1.97 -5.74
C VAL A 283 -20.18 -3.47 -6.03
N LYS A 284 -20.08 -3.83 -7.32
CA LYS A 284 -19.85 -5.21 -7.75
C LYS A 284 -18.36 -5.52 -7.71
N LEU A 285 -17.93 -6.35 -6.76
CA LEU A 285 -16.54 -6.82 -6.63
C LEU A 285 -16.47 -8.31 -6.96
N LYS A 286 -15.91 -8.68 -8.11
CA LYS A 286 -15.64 -10.09 -8.51
C LYS A 286 -16.83 -11.04 -8.24
N GLY A 287 -18.04 -10.64 -8.64
CA GLY A 287 -19.26 -11.44 -8.48
C GLY A 287 -19.93 -11.36 -7.11
N LYS A 288 -19.37 -10.63 -6.14
CA LYS A 288 -20.03 -10.28 -4.87
C LYS A 288 -20.56 -8.85 -4.92
N VAL A 289 -21.82 -8.68 -4.56
CA VAL A 289 -22.42 -7.35 -4.40
C VAL A 289 -22.11 -6.88 -2.99
N CYS A 290 -21.21 -5.89 -2.85
CA CYS A 290 -21.09 -5.13 -1.62
C CYS A 290 -22.08 -3.98 -1.74
N ARG A 291 -23.17 -4.05 -0.98
CA ARG A 291 -24.07 -2.90 -0.84
C ARG A 291 -23.44 -1.93 0.15
N VAL A 292 -23.23 -0.70 -0.28
CA VAL A 292 -23.09 0.41 0.66
C VAL A 292 -24.52 0.76 1.07
N ILE A 293 -25.01 0.09 2.12
CA ILE A 293 -26.31 0.41 2.72
C ILE A 293 -26.02 1.47 3.77
N TYR A 294 -26.62 2.66 3.61
CA TYR A 294 -26.78 3.62 4.69
C TYR A 294 -28.03 3.26 5.47
#